data_AF-A0A380DT43-F1
#
_entry.id   AF-A0A380DT43-F1
#
_cell.length_a   1.000
_cell.length_b   1.000
_cell.length_c   1.000
_cell.angle_alpha   90.00
_cell.angle_beta   90.00
_cell.angle_gamma   90.00
#
_symmetry.space_group_name_H-M   'P 1'
#
loop_
_entity.id
_entity.type
_entity.pdbx_description
1 polymer ?
#
loop_
_entity_poly.entity_id
_entity_poly.type
_entity_poly.pdbx_seq_one_letter_code
_entity_poly.pdbx_strand_id
1 'polypeptide(L)'
;MKKLNIALLGLGTVGSGVVKIIEENRQQIQDTLNKDIVIKHILVRDKSKKRPLNISQYHLTEDVNEILNDDSLDIIVEVMEELNQL
;
A
#
# COMPACT_ATOMS: atom_id res chain seq x y z
N MET A 1 4.82 9.18 -18.15
CA MET A 1 4.90 7.86 -17.48
C MET A 1 3.58 7.60 -16.77
N LYS A 2 2.94 6.44 -16.98
CA LYS A 2 1.61 6.14 -16.40
C LYS A 2 1.79 5.73 -14.93
N LYS A 3 0.97 6.28 -14.04
CA LYS A 3 0.93 5.85 -12.63
C LYS A 3 0.16 4.54 -12.50
N LEU A 4 0.60 3.72 -11.56
CA LEU A 4 -0.11 2.52 -11.13
C LEU A 4 -0.43 2.71 -9.64
N ASN A 5 -1.67 3.10 -9.35
CA ASN A 5 -2.13 3.36 -7.99
C ASN A 5 -2.48 2.04 -7.32
N ILE A 6 -1.90 1.79 -6.16
CA ILE A 6 -2.16 0.58 -5.39
C ILE A 6 -2.68 0.91 -4.00
N ALA A 7 -3.50 0.01 -3.47
CA ALA A 7 -3.84 -0.04 -2.06
C ALA A 7 -3.23 -1.28 -1.42
N LEU A 8 -2.74 -1.13 -0.19
CA LEU A 8 -2.17 -2.22 0.59
C LEU A 8 -3.09 -2.55 1.76
N LEU A 9 -3.58 -3.78 1.84
CA LEU A 9 -4.36 -4.25 2.98
C LEU A 9 -3.43 -4.96 3.95
N GLY A 10 -3.14 -4.30 5.06
CA GLY A 10 -2.20 -4.78 6.06
C GLY A 10 -0.82 -4.11 5.98
N LEU A 11 -0.31 -3.74 7.16
CA LEU A 11 1.01 -3.11 7.33
C LEU A 11 1.79 -3.77 8.47
N GLY A 12 1.81 -5.11 8.44
CA GLY A 12 2.63 -5.95 9.33
C GLY A 12 4.04 -6.15 8.77
N THR A 13 4.66 -7.29 9.08
CA THR A 13 6.01 -7.65 8.59
C THR A 13 6.06 -7.69 7.06
N VAL A 14 5.11 -8.39 6.42
CA VAL A 14 5.06 -8.53 4.96
C VAL A 14 4.73 -7.19 4.31
N GLY A 15 3.65 -6.52 4.74
CA GLY A 15 3.27 -5.22 4.17
C GLY A 15 4.37 -4.16 4.27
N SER A 16 5.07 -4.07 5.40
CA SER A 16 6.21 -3.15 5.55
C SER A 16 7.37 -3.49 4.60
N GLY A 17 7.62 -4.78 4.37
CA GLY A 17 8.61 -5.24 3.39
C GLY A 17 8.23 -4.87 1.95
N VAL A 18 6.95 -5.01 1.58
CA VAL A 18 6.43 -4.59 0.27
C VAL A 18 6.66 -3.10 0.05
N VAL A 19 6.28 -2.26 1.03
CA VAL A 19 6.50 -0.81 0.95
C VAL A 19 7.98 -0.50 0.76
N LYS A 20 8.84 -1.06 1.60
CA LYS A 20 10.29 -0.86 1.52
C LYS A 20 10.87 -1.23 0.15
N ILE A 21 10.47 -2.39 -0.40
CA ILE A 21 10.95 -2.85 -1.72
C ILE A 21 10.51 -1.88 -2.83
N ILE A 22 9.27 -1.40 -2.80
CA ILE A 22 8.76 -0.45 -3.79
C ILE A 22 9.55 0.87 -3.74
N GLU A 23 9.87 1.36 -2.53
CA GLU A 23 10.64 2.58 -2.36
C GLU A 23 12.09 2.43 -2.83
N GLU A 24 12.78 1.39 -2.35
CA GLU A 24 14.19 1.16 -2.65
C GLU A 24 14.43 0.86 -4.13
N ASN A 25 13.46 0.25 -4.81
CA ASN A 25 13.57 -0.16 -6.21
C ASN A 25 12.76 0.74 -7.16
N ARG A 26 12.26 1.90 -6.71
CA ARG A 26 11.35 2.73 -7.50
C ARG A 26 11.90 3.06 -8.89
N GLN A 27 13.18 3.46 -8.98
CA GLN A 27 13.81 3.77 -10.27
C GLN A 27 13.90 2.52 -11.17
N GLN A 28 14.37 1.39 -10.63
CA GLN A 28 14.47 0.14 -11.39
C GLN A 28 13.10 -0.34 -11.89
N ILE A 29 12.07 -0.23 -11.05
CA ILE A 29 10.68 -0.57 -11.41
C ILE A 29 10.19 0.35 -12.54
N GLN A 30 10.45 1.66 -12.44
CA GLN A 30 10.11 2.63 -13.48
C GLN A 30 10.80 2.30 -14.80
N ASP A 31 12.10 1.97 -14.77
CA ASP A 31 12.86 1.63 -15.98
C ASP A 31 12.36 0.32 -16.61
N THR A 32 11.95 -0.66 -15.78
CA THR A 32 11.51 -1.98 -16.24
C THR A 32 10.07 -1.98 -16.77
N LEU A 33 9.15 -1.30 -16.06
CA LEU A 33 7.71 -1.33 -16.35
C LEU A 33 7.21 -0.08 -17.07
N ASN A 34 8.04 0.97 -17.21
CA ASN A 34 7.65 2.30 -17.67
C ASN A 34 6.43 2.87 -16.90
N LYS A 35 6.36 2.55 -15.60
CA LYS A 35 5.26 2.91 -14.70
C LYS A 35 5.78 3.33 -13.34
N ASP A 36 5.10 4.29 -12.73
CA ASP A 36 5.36 4.72 -11.35
C ASP A 36 4.34 4.08 -10.41
N ILE A 37 4.80 3.21 -9.49
CA ILE A 37 3.94 2.60 -8.49
C ILE A 37 3.70 3.61 -7.36
N VAL A 38 2.43 3.89 -7.09
CA VAL A 38 2.00 4.84 -6.06
C VAL A 38 1.13 4.11 -5.05
N ILE A 39 1.61 3.98 -3.81
CA ILE A 39 0.80 3.48 -2.70
C ILE A 39 -0.14 4.62 -2.26
N LYS A 40 -1.42 4.51 -2.64
CA LYS A 40 -2.43 5.54 -2.37
C LYS A 40 -3.06 5.36 -0.99
N HIS A 41 -3.37 4.11 -0.63
CA HIS A 41 -4.02 3.77 0.64
C HIS A 41 -3.33 2.59 1.30
N ILE A 42 -3.29 2.59 2.64
CA ILE A 42 -2.90 1.43 3.43
C ILE A 42 -3.95 1.18 4.50
N LEU A 43 -4.65 0.05 4.42
CA LEU A 43 -5.59 -0.40 5.45
C LEU A 43 -4.82 -0.97 6.64
N VAL A 44 -5.13 -0.48 7.82
CA VAL A 44 -4.59 -0.94 9.10
C VAL A 44 -5.71 -1.05 10.13
N ARG A 45 -5.53 -1.89 11.15
CA ARG A 45 -6.49 -2.00 12.26
C ARG A 45 -6.43 -0.84 13.26
N ASP A 46 -5.28 -0.18 13.34
CA ASP A 46 -5.02 0.90 14.30
C ASP A 46 -3.97 1.86 13.70
N LYS A 47 -4.39 3.07 13.36
CA LYS A 47 -3.51 4.12 12.82
C LYS A 47 -2.50 4.62 13.85
N SER A 48 -2.84 4.57 15.15
CA SER A 48 -2.00 5.02 16.26
C SER A 48 -0.86 4.06 16.61
N LYS A 49 -0.96 2.80 16.19
CA LYS A 49 0.10 1.80 16.39
C LYS A 49 1.43 2.28 15.82
N LYS A 50 2.46 2.35 16.67
CA LYS A 50 3.83 2.69 16.23
C LYS A 50 4.36 1.65 15.25
N ARG A 51 4.98 2.12 14.18
CA ARG A 51 5.61 1.29 13.14
C ARG A 51 7.07 1.74 12.95
N PRO A 52 7.98 0.81 12.62
CA PRO A 52 9.40 1.14 12.41
C PRO A 52 9.66 1.86 11.08
N LEU A 53 8.66 1.92 10.19
CA LEU A 53 8.74 2.59 8.88
C LEU A 53 8.18 4.02 8.99
N ASN A 54 8.76 4.96 8.23
CA ASN A 54 8.16 6.28 8.07
C ASN A 54 6.91 6.17 7.19
N ILE A 55 5.76 6.14 7.83
CA ILE A 55 4.45 5.99 7.20
C ILE A 55 3.71 7.32 7.01
N SER A 56 4.33 8.44 7.39
CA SER A 56 3.69 9.77 7.40
C SER A 56 3.29 10.27 6.01
N GLN A 57 3.91 9.72 4.97
CA GLN A 57 3.64 10.04 3.57
C GLN A 57 2.49 9.23 2.96
N TYR A 58 1.98 8.19 3.63
CA TYR A 58 0.89 7.37 3.12
C TYR A 58 -0.43 7.71 3.79
N HIS A 59 -1.53 7.58 3.05
CA HIS A 59 -2.87 7.62 3.64
C HIS A 59 -3.17 6.29 4.34
N LEU A 60 -3.15 6.30 5.67
CA LEU A 60 -3.58 5.17 6.48
C LEU A 60 -5.09 5.25 6.68
N THR A 61 -5.77 4.13 6.44
CA THR A 61 -7.20 3.99 6.69
C THR A 61 -7.50 2.81 7.61
N GLU A 62 -8.60 2.91 8.35
CA GLU A 62 -9.20 1.82 9.13
C GLU A 62 -10.52 1.35 8.49
N ASP A 63 -10.95 2.01 7.40
CA ASP A 63 -12.17 1.71 6.67
C ASP A 63 -11.83 1.17 5.28
N VAL A 64 -12.15 -0.10 5.05
CA VAL A 64 -11.94 -0.75 3.76
C VAL A 64 -12.79 -0.13 2.64
N ASN A 65 -13.93 0.49 2.97
CA ASN A 65 -14.79 1.14 1.99
C ASN A 65 -14.11 2.36 1.33
N GLU A 66 -13.16 3.03 2.00
CA GLU A 66 -12.35 4.08 1.37
C GLU A 66 -11.51 3.53 0.21
N ILE A 67 -11.12 2.26 0.28
CA ILE A 67 -10.34 1.57 -0.76
C ILE A 67 -11.28 1.02 -1.84
N LEU A 68 -12.35 0.33 -1.44
CA LEU A 68 -13.28 -0.31 -2.39
C LEU A 68 -14.05 0.70 -3.25
N ASN A 69 -14.26 1.92 -2.73
CA ASN A 69 -14.94 2.99 -3.46
C ASN A 69 -13.97 3.94 -4.20
N ASP A 70 -12.66 3.63 -4.23
CA ASP A 70 -11.69 4.43 -4.96
C ASP A 70 -11.43 3.86 -6.36
N ASP A 71 -12.23 4.33 -7.32
CA ASP A 71 -12.14 3.95 -8.74
C ASP A 71 -10.80 4.30 -9.43
N SER A 72 -9.92 5.05 -8.76
CA SER A 72 -8.59 5.37 -9.29
C SER A 72 -7.52 4.33 -8.95
N LEU A 73 -7.84 3.33 -8.12
CA LEU A 73 -6.94 2.22 -7.81
C LEU A 73 -6.86 1.23 -8.97
N ASP A 74 -5.64 0.82 -9.31
CA ASP A 74 -5.39 -0.20 -10.32
C ASP A 74 -5.24 -1.60 -9.70
N ILE A 75 -4.68 -1.69 -8.48
CA ILE A 75 -4.39 -2.97 -7.80
C ILE A 75 -4.64 -2.86 -6.29
N ILE A 76 -5.24 -3.90 -5.72
CA ILE A 76 -5.29 -4.13 -4.27
C ILE A 76 -4.32 -5.27 -3.93
N VAL A 77 -3.41 -5.04 -3.00
CA VAL A 77 -2.47 -6.03 -2.48
C VAL A 77 -2.90 -6.41 -1.07
N GLU A 78 -3.35 -7.64 -0.89
CA GLU A 78 -3.81 -8.16 0.40
C GLU A 78 -2.69 -8.97 1.08
N VAL A 79 -2.30 -8.53 2.27
CA VAL A 79 -1.24 -9.14 3.10
C VAL A 79 -1.60 -9.11 4.59
N MET A 80 -2.91 -9.18 4.89
CA MET A 80 -3.43 -9.31 6.24
C MET A 80 -3.34 -10.78 6.69
N GLU A 81 -3.16 -10.99 8.00
CA GLU A 81 -2.99 -12.34 8.55
C GLU A 81 -4.31 -13.14 8.62
N GLU A 82 -5.48 -12.50 8.48
CA GLU A 82 -6.77 -13.12 8.74
C GLU A 82 -7.80 -12.85 7.63
N LEU A 83 -8.25 -13.93 6.99
CA LEU A 83 -9.06 -13.91 5.76
C LEU A 83 -10.51 -13.41 5.93
N ASN A 84 -11.00 -13.30 7.18
CA ASN A 84 -12.40 -12.96 7.50
C ASN A 84 -12.64 -11.47 7.77
N GLN A 85 -11.79 -10.57 7.25
CA GLN A 85 -11.82 -9.14 7.60
C GLN A 85 -12.11 -8.21 6.42
N LEU A 86 -12.51 -8.77 5.29
CA LEU A 86 -12.96 -8.06 4.10
C LEU A 86 -14.49 -8.14 3.97
#